data_AF-A0A8J3UHB2-F1
#
_entry.id   AF-A0A8J3UHB2-F1
#
_cell.length_a   1.000
_cell.length_b   1.000
_cell.length_c   1.000
_cell.angle_alpha   90.00
_cell.angle_beta   90.00
_cell.angle_gamma   90.00
#
_symmetry.space_group_name_H-M   'P 1'
#
loop_
_entity.id
_entity.type
_entity.pdbx_description
1 polymer ?
#
loop_
_entity_poly.entity_id
_entity_poly.type
_entity_poly.pdbx_seq_one_letter_code
_entity_poly.pdbx_strand_id
1 'polypeptide(L)'
;MGEPEEDFAPGEGPAAKVSVSLRAGNIRAIKERVGARGFSAYVDAAVERQIERDLLEEALQANEAESGPVPQVFRDEAAELFRQVKSAPELQGDGGWHAHEAS
;
A
#
# COMPACT_ATOMS: atom_id res chain seq x y z
N MET A 1 31.52 -6.08 -14.74
CA MET A 1 30.45 -5.91 -15.73
C MET A 1 29.18 -6.19 -14.94
N GLY A 2 28.54 -5.14 -14.44
CA GLY A 2 27.31 -5.30 -13.65
C GLY A 2 26.24 -5.87 -14.56
N GLU A 3 25.50 -6.86 -14.07
CA GLU A 3 24.33 -7.36 -14.79
C GLU A 3 23.41 -6.17 -15.12
N PRO A 4 22.72 -6.18 -16.28
CA PRO A 4 21.73 -5.15 -16.56
C PRO A 4 20.82 -5.08 -15.33
N GLU A 5 20.50 -3.87 -14.87
CA GLU A 5 19.43 -3.67 -13.89
C GLU A 5 18.23 -4.42 -14.46
N GLU A 6 17.99 -5.64 -13.97
CA GLU A 6 16.79 -6.39 -14.28
C GLU A 6 15.64 -5.48 -13.88
N ASP A 7 14.58 -5.47 -14.68
CA ASP A 7 13.41 -4.63 -14.50
C ASP A 7 12.63 -5.16 -13.28
N PHE A 8 13.17 -4.95 -12.08
CA PHE A 8 12.59 -5.41 -10.83
C PHE A 8 11.31 -4.61 -10.58
N ALA A 9 10.22 -5.32 -10.32
CA ALA A 9 9.00 -4.66 -9.87
C ALA A 9 9.26 -4.00 -8.49
N PRO A 10 8.46 -2.99 -8.10
CA PRO A 10 8.56 -2.42 -6.75
C PRO A 10 8.50 -3.53 -5.68
N GLY A 11 9.48 -3.54 -4.77
CA GLY A 11 9.61 -4.57 -3.72
C GLY A 11 10.46 -5.78 -4.11
N GLU A 12 10.90 -5.89 -5.36
CA GLU A 12 11.75 -6.98 -5.85
C GLU A 12 13.23 -6.59 -5.94
N GLY A 13 14.08 -7.61 -6.02
CA GLY A 13 15.54 -7.44 -6.19
C GLY A 13 16.33 -7.32 -4.89
N PRO A 14 17.67 -7.22 -4.99
CA PRO A 14 18.54 -7.15 -3.84
C PRO A 14 18.51 -5.75 -3.19
N ALA A 15 18.52 -5.71 -1.85
CA ALA A 15 18.57 -4.45 -1.11
C ALA A 15 19.86 -3.67 -1.39
N ALA A 16 19.71 -2.43 -1.87
CA ALA A 16 20.81 -1.49 -2.09
C ALA A 16 20.81 -0.35 -1.05
N LYS A 17 22.00 0.11 -0.65
CA LYS A 17 22.11 1.24 0.29
C LYS A 17 21.99 2.56 -0.45
N VAL A 18 20.95 3.32 -0.09
CA VAL A 18 20.72 4.69 -0.57
C VAL A 18 20.66 5.63 0.64
N SER A 19 21.25 6.82 0.53
CA SER A 19 21.22 7.84 1.60
C SER A 19 20.20 8.92 1.28
N VAL A 20 19.26 9.13 2.19
CA VAL A 20 18.20 10.15 2.08
C VAL A 20 18.01 10.87 3.40
N SER A 21 17.51 12.10 3.34
CA SER A 21 17.16 12.87 4.54
C SER A 21 15.71 12.58 4.95
N LEU A 22 15.51 12.26 6.23
CA LEU A 22 14.19 12.10 6.82
C LEU A 22 14.01 13.07 7.99
N ARG A 23 12.79 13.54 8.20
CA ARG A 23 12.44 14.38 9.35
C ARG A 23 12.74 13.59 10.65
N ALA A 24 13.36 14.24 11.63
CA ALA A 24 13.69 13.61 12.92
C ALA A 24 12.45 13.00 13.61
N GLY A 25 11.29 13.64 13.50
CA GLY A 25 10.02 13.11 14.01
C GLY A 25 9.62 11.78 13.37
N ASN A 26 9.79 11.63 12.06
CA ASN A 26 9.50 10.39 11.35
C ASN A 26 10.47 9.29 11.76
N ILE A 27 11.76 9.62 11.87
CA ILE A 27 12.79 8.67 12.32
C ILE A 27 12.42 8.13 13.71
N ARG A 28 12.03 9.02 14.65
CA ARG A 28 11.61 8.63 15.99
C ARG A 28 10.37 7.72 15.94
N ALA A 29 9.33 8.14 15.24
CA ALA A 29 8.06 7.40 15.16
C ALA A 29 8.24 5.98 14.57
N ILE A 30 9.08 5.84 13.54
CA ILE A 30 9.38 4.52 12.96
C ILE A 30 10.15 3.66 13.98
N LYS A 31 11.20 4.21 14.60
CA LYS A 31 11.99 3.46 15.61
C LYS A 31 11.15 3.04 16.81
N GLU A 32 10.21 3.87 17.27
CA GLU A 32 9.28 3.51 18.34
C GLU A 32 8.35 2.36 17.94
N ARG A 33 7.98 2.28 16.65
CA ARG A 33 7.09 1.25 16.12
C ARG A 33 7.77 -0.09 15.86
N VAL A 34 8.95 -0.10 15.23
CA VAL A 34 9.60 -1.34 14.72
C VAL A 34 10.99 -1.59 15.31
N GLY A 35 11.45 -0.75 16.23
CA GLY A 35 12.81 -0.80 16.76
C GLY A 35 13.88 -0.40 15.75
N ALA A 36 15.14 -0.50 16.15
CA ALA A 36 16.27 -0.12 15.29
C ALA A 36 16.51 -1.12 14.14
N ARG A 37 16.27 -2.41 14.37
CA ARG A 37 16.52 -3.47 13.37
C ARG A 37 15.43 -3.52 12.29
N GLY A 38 14.20 -3.12 12.62
CA GLY A 38 13.09 -3.08 11.66
C GLY A 38 13.04 -1.81 10.80
N PHE A 39 13.91 -0.82 11.05
CA PHE A 39 13.81 0.49 10.42
C PHE A 39 13.87 0.42 8.88
N SER A 40 14.88 -0.28 8.34
CA SER A 40 15.04 -0.39 6.89
C SER A 40 13.88 -1.14 6.25
N ALA A 41 13.47 -2.28 6.81
CA ALA A 41 12.35 -3.06 6.30
C ALA A 41 11.02 -2.27 6.33
N TYR A 42 10.81 -1.45 7.36
CA TYR A 42 9.64 -0.60 7.44
C TYR A 42 9.63 0.47 6.34
N VAL A 43 10.78 1.13 6.11
CA VAL A 43 10.92 2.15 5.07
C VAL A 43 10.73 1.53 3.70
N ASP A 44 11.36 0.39 3.44
CA ASP A 44 11.29 -0.35 2.17
C ASP A 44 9.83 -0.70 1.81
N ALA A 45 9.13 -1.38 2.71
CA ALA A 45 7.73 -1.72 2.53
C ALA A 45 6.81 -0.47 2.46
N ALA A 46 7.18 0.63 3.11
CA ALA A 46 6.42 1.88 3.01
C ALA A 46 6.57 2.56 1.64
N VAL A 47 7.77 2.49 1.06
CA VAL A 47 8.07 2.99 -0.28
C VAL A 47 7.37 2.15 -1.33
N GLU A 48 7.47 0.82 -1.26
CA GLU A 48 6.75 -0.11 -2.15
C GLU A 48 5.26 0.21 -2.17
N ARG A 49 4.61 0.24 -1.01
CA ARG A 49 3.18 0.59 -0.90
C ARG A 49 2.86 1.98 -1.46
N GLN A 50 3.79 2.93 -1.42
CA GLN A 50 3.57 4.26 -1.99
C GLN A 50 3.62 4.22 -3.52
N ILE A 51 4.62 3.53 -4.08
CA ILE A 51 4.75 3.36 -5.53
C ILE A 51 3.51 2.65 -6.08
N GLU A 52 3.05 1.56 -5.43
CA GLU A 52 1.82 0.87 -5.82
C GLU A 52 0.60 1.80 -5.83
N ARG A 53 0.47 2.67 -4.82
CA ARG A 53 -0.61 3.67 -4.77
C ARG A 53 -0.52 4.69 -5.90
N ASP A 54 0.69 5.18 -6.17
CA ASP A 54 0.93 6.16 -7.23
C ASP A 54 0.57 5.56 -8.61
N LEU A 55 1.00 4.32 -8.87
CA LEU A 55 0.66 3.58 -10.10
C LEU A 55 -0.85 3.32 -10.23
N LEU A 56 -1.53 2.99 -9.13
CA LEU A 56 -2.99 2.84 -9.12
C LEU A 56 -3.71 4.16 -9.42
N GLU A 57 -3.21 5.27 -8.89
CA GLU A 57 -3.77 6.59 -9.17
C GLU A 57 -3.57 6.99 -10.63
N GLU A 58 -2.38 6.75 -11.20
CA GLU A 58 -2.12 6.98 -12.62
C GLU A 58 -3.04 6.14 -13.52
N ALA A 59 -3.22 4.86 -13.20
CA ALA A 59 -4.12 3.97 -13.94
C ALA A 59 -5.59 4.45 -13.87
N LEU A 60 -6.03 4.92 -12.70
CA LEU A 60 -7.37 5.46 -12.51
C LEU A 60 -7.57 6.74 -13.35
N GLN A 61 -6.62 7.67 -13.28
CA GLN A 61 -6.67 8.91 -14.06
C GLN A 61 -6.71 8.64 -15.57
N ALA A 62 -5.90 7.69 -16.06
CA ALA A 62 -5.92 7.29 -17.46
C ALA A 62 -7.28 6.71 -17.86
N ASN A 63 -7.89 5.86 -17.03
CA ASN A 63 -9.20 5.28 -17.30
C ASN A 63 -10.31 6.33 -17.30
N GLU A 64 -10.31 7.26 -16.35
CA GLU A 64 -11.27 8.36 -16.29
C GLU A 64 -11.14 9.31 -17.49
N ALA A 65 -9.92 9.56 -17.96
CA ALA A 65 -9.67 10.37 -19.16
C ALA A 65 -10.24 9.71 -20.42
N GLU A 66 -10.17 8.38 -20.52
CA GLU A 66 -10.69 7.61 -21.67
C GLU A 66 -12.22 7.43 -21.61
N SER A 67 -12.75 7.05 -20.45
CA SER A 67 -14.14 6.60 -20.29
C SER A 67 -15.08 7.68 -19.76
N GLY A 68 -14.53 8.75 -19.18
CA GLY A 68 -15.29 9.72 -18.38
C GLY A 68 -15.55 9.22 -16.95
N PRO A 69 -16.11 10.08 -16.08
CA PRO A 69 -16.36 9.73 -14.69
C PRO A 69 -17.43 8.65 -14.56
N VAL A 70 -17.28 7.74 -13.59
CA VAL A 70 -18.28 6.71 -13.28
C VAL A 70 -19.64 7.37 -12.97
N PRO A 71 -20.72 7.07 -13.73
CA PRO A 71 -22.06 7.59 -13.49
C PRO A 71 -22.56 7.33 -12.06
N GLN A 72 -23.28 8.30 -11.50
CA GLN A 72 -23.74 8.26 -10.10
C GLN A 72 -24.60 7.03 -9.79
N VAL A 73 -25.44 6.59 -10.73
CA VAL A 73 -26.28 5.39 -10.57
C VAL A 73 -25.45 4.14 -10.22
N PHE A 74 -24.32 3.94 -10.89
CA PHE A 74 -23.45 2.80 -10.59
C PHE A 74 -22.73 2.95 -9.25
N ARG A 75 -22.41 4.18 -8.85
CA ARG A 75 -21.83 4.45 -7.52
C ARG A 75 -22.82 4.14 -6.41
N ASP A 76 -24.09 4.51 -6.60
CA ASP A 76 -25.16 4.26 -5.63
C ASP A 76 -25.46 2.77 -5.49
N GLU A 77 -25.57 2.06 -6.62
CA GLU A 77 -25.73 0.60 -6.67
C GLU A 77 -24.57 -0.12 -5.99
N ALA A 78 -23.32 0.26 -6.31
CA ALA A 78 -22.13 -0.33 -5.69
C ALA A 78 -22.07 -0.06 -4.18
N ALA A 79 -22.44 1.14 -3.74
CA ALA A 79 -22.47 1.49 -2.32
C ALA A 79 -23.55 0.69 -1.55
N GLU A 80 -24.71 0.46 -2.16
CA GLU A 80 -25.75 -0.38 -1.57
C GLU A 80 -25.30 -1.84 -1.46
N LEU A 81 -24.72 -2.39 -2.52
CA LEU A 81 -24.16 -3.74 -2.49
C LEU A 81 -23.07 -3.88 -1.41
N PHE A 82 -22.16 -2.90 -1.32
CA PHE A 82 -21.11 -2.91 -0.31
C PHE A 82 -21.69 -2.88 1.11
N ARG A 83 -22.70 -2.03 1.37
CA ARG A 83 -23.40 -2.00 2.66
C ARG A 83 -24.05 -3.35 2.97
N GLN A 84 -24.74 -3.95 2.00
CA GLN A 84 -25.37 -5.25 2.15
C GLN A 84 -24.35 -6.32 2.53
N VAL A 85 -23.24 -6.42 1.79
CA VAL A 85 -22.15 -7.36 2.08
C VAL A 85 -21.58 -7.11 3.47
N LYS A 86 -21.25 -5.86 3.84
CA LYS A 86 -20.74 -5.53 5.17
C LYS A 86 -21.73 -5.81 6.30
N SER A 87 -23.03 -5.76 6.02
CA SER A 87 -24.09 -6.09 6.97
C SER A 87 -24.38 -7.60 7.09
N ALA A 88 -23.72 -8.43 6.29
CA ALA A 88 -23.86 -9.87 6.34
C ALA A 88 -23.32 -10.43 7.67
N PRO A 89 -24.09 -11.24 8.42
CA PRO A 89 -23.67 -11.81 9.71
C PRO A 89 -22.38 -12.61 9.64
N GLU A 90 -22.16 -13.31 8.52
CA GLU A 90 -20.94 -14.08 8.21
C GLU A 90 -19.66 -13.23 8.16
N LEU A 91 -19.76 -11.91 7.92
CA LEU A 91 -18.63 -10.98 7.94
C LEU A 91 -18.52 -10.18 9.25
N GLN A 92 -19.45 -10.38 10.18
CA GLN A 92 -19.48 -9.74 11.51
C GLN A 92 -18.89 -10.62 12.62
N GLY A 93 -18.39 -11.81 12.26
CA GLY A 93 -17.72 -12.72 13.20
C GLY A 93 -16.41 -12.17 13.74
N ASP A 94 -16.08 -12.58 14.97
CA ASP A 94 -14.93 -12.19 15.82
C ASP A 94 -13.55 -12.62 15.27
N GLY A 95 -13.38 -12.65 13.95
CA GLY A 95 -12.11 -12.84 13.26
C GLY A 95 -11.40 -11.51 13.14
N GLY A 96 -10.93 -10.98 14.28
CA GLY A 96 -9.99 -9.88 14.28
C GLY A 96 -8.88 -10.17 13.28
N TRP A 97 -8.57 -9.18 12.43
CA TRP A 97 -7.36 -9.22 11.60
C TRP A 97 -6.19 -9.34 12.58
N HIS A 98 -5.73 -10.57 12.83
CA HIS A 98 -4.50 -10.81 13.56
C HIS A 98 -3.38 -10.33 12.65
N ALA A 99 -2.98 -9.07 12.82
CA ALA A 99 -1.66 -8.62 12.41
C ALA A 99 -0.67 -9.63 12.98
N HIS A 100 -0.06 -10.43 12.10
CA HIS A 100 1.03 -11.32 12.46
C HIS A 100 2.15 -10.45 13.06
N GLU A 101 2.23 -10.40 14.39
CA GLU A 101 3.41 -9.90 15.09
C GLU A 101 4.54 -10.89 14.80
N ALA A 102 5.42 -10.51 13.87
CA ALA A 102 6.68 -11.19 13.67
C ALA A 102 7.53 -11.03 14.94
N SER A 103 7.85 -12.18 15.56
CA SER A 103 8.79 -12.31 16.69
C SER A 103 10.25 -12.16 16.27
#